data_AF-A0A067DHB9-F1
#
_entry.id   AF-A0A067DHB9-F1
#
_cell.length_a   1.000
_cell.length_b   1.000
_cell.length_c   1.000
_cell.angle_alpha   90.00
_cell.angle_beta   90.00
_cell.angle_gamma   90.00
#
_symmetry.space_group_name_H-M   'P 1'
#
loop_
_entity.id
_entity.type
_entity.pdbx_description
1 polymer ?
#
loop_
_entity_poly.entity_id
_entity_poly.type
_entity_poly.pdbx_seq_one_letter_code
_entity_poly.pdbx_strand_id
1 'polypeptide(L)'
;FRYLSGNVLNGTVPRQIGELTQLPNLLLGNNLLSGSLPVSLFTNLQSLSHLDVSNNSLYGSFPPEIGNLKNLTHFFLGINQFTGQLPPEIGELSLLEIFSSPSCSITGPLPEELSNYGSSGILNLGSTQLNGSIPAELGKCENLKSVLLSFNALPGSLPEQLSELPLSGPLPSWFGKWNQLDSLLLSSNQFVGRIPPEIGSCSMLKYISLSSNFVSGSIPRELCNSESLVEINLDGNLLSGTIEDLVLGNNHIHGSIPEYLSELPLVVLDLDSNNFTGIIPLSLWKNSKNLIEFSAASNLLEGYLPWEIGNAIALERLVKIHDLSFIQHHGVFDLSFNRLSCPIPEDLGNCTVVVYLLLSNNMLSSKIPGSRSRLTNLTILDLSRNELAGSIPPEFGDSLKLQGLFLGNNQLTDSIPGSLGRLGGLVKLNLTGNKLSGLVPTSLENLKGLTHLDLSYNKLDVQHNKLSGPLNELFTNSVAWNIATLNLSNNFFDGGLPRSLSNLSYLTSVDLHRNKFTGEIPPELGNLIQLEYLDVSKNMLCGQIPKKICRLSNLLYLSFEENRFAVLGINRLDYVKYWKIFLETKK
;
A
#
# COMPACT_ATOMS: atom_id res chain seq x y z
N PHE A 1 -39.61 11.95 -11.27
CA PHE A 1 -39.00 10.89 -10.44
C PHE A 1 -37.62 11.36 -9.96
N ARG A 2 -37.55 12.21 -8.93
CA ARG A 2 -36.28 12.89 -8.54
C ARG A 2 -35.46 12.21 -7.43
N TYR A 3 -36.05 11.26 -6.69
CA TYR A 3 -35.41 10.60 -5.55
C TYR A 3 -35.77 9.11 -5.52
N LEU A 4 -35.21 8.33 -6.45
CA LEU A 4 -35.18 6.86 -6.37
C LEU A 4 -33.76 6.33 -6.09
N SER A 5 -32.73 7.13 -6.32
CA SER A 5 -31.35 6.82 -5.95
C SER A 5 -31.20 6.57 -4.44
N GLY A 6 -30.38 5.61 -4.03
CA GLY A 6 -30.13 5.27 -2.61
C GLY A 6 -31.24 4.45 -1.94
N ASN A 7 -31.78 3.45 -2.64
CA ASN A 7 -32.88 2.60 -2.16
C ASN A 7 -32.57 1.10 -2.36
N VAL A 8 -33.55 0.23 -2.14
CA VAL A 8 -33.45 -1.23 -2.35
C VAL A 8 -34.32 -1.72 -3.53
N LEU A 9 -34.51 -0.87 -4.55
CA LEU A 9 -35.30 -1.22 -5.74
C LEU A 9 -34.59 -2.32 -6.52
N ASN A 10 -35.33 -3.36 -6.93
CA ASN A 10 -34.78 -4.53 -7.60
C ASN A 10 -35.55 -4.90 -8.87
N GLY A 11 -34.98 -5.84 -9.64
CA GLY A 11 -35.52 -6.25 -10.94
C GLY A 11 -35.17 -5.26 -12.06
N THR A 12 -35.89 -5.34 -13.18
CA THR A 12 -35.55 -4.62 -14.41
C THR A 12 -36.13 -3.22 -14.48
N VAL A 13 -35.39 -2.31 -15.13
CA VAL A 13 -35.87 -0.96 -15.45
C VAL A 13 -37.05 -1.05 -16.43
N PRO A 14 -38.28 -0.62 -16.07
CA PRO A 14 -39.44 -0.83 -16.93
C PRO A 14 -39.40 0.02 -18.21
N ARG A 15 -39.70 -0.59 -19.36
CA ARG A 15 -39.73 0.10 -20.67
C ARG A 15 -40.67 1.31 -20.72
N GLN A 16 -41.71 1.29 -19.87
CA GLN A 16 -42.71 2.35 -19.70
C GLN A 16 -42.11 3.66 -19.17
N ILE A 17 -40.90 3.65 -18.58
CA ILE A 17 -40.20 4.91 -18.24
C ILE A 17 -39.93 5.73 -19.51
N GLY A 18 -39.73 5.07 -20.67
CA GLY A 18 -39.65 5.72 -21.99
C GLY A 18 -40.94 6.35 -22.49
N GLU A 19 -42.07 6.25 -21.78
CA GLU A 19 -43.30 6.99 -22.09
C GLU A 19 -43.26 8.42 -21.49
N LEU A 20 -42.33 8.68 -20.57
CA LEU A 20 -42.17 9.94 -19.85
C LEU A 20 -41.32 10.97 -20.62
N THR A 21 -41.64 11.24 -21.89
CA THR A 21 -40.82 12.02 -22.85
C THR A 21 -40.37 13.41 -22.38
N GLN A 22 -41.02 13.99 -21.37
CA GLN A 22 -40.73 15.29 -20.76
C GLN A 22 -39.84 15.22 -19.50
N LEU A 23 -39.28 14.04 -19.17
CA LEU A 23 -38.49 13.83 -17.96
C LEU A 23 -37.07 14.43 -18.10
N PRO A 24 -36.66 15.43 -17.29
CA PRO A 24 -35.32 16.03 -17.39
C PRO A 24 -34.25 15.29 -16.58
N ASN A 25 -34.63 14.58 -15.51
CA ASN A 25 -33.71 13.86 -14.64
C ASN A 25 -34.26 12.46 -14.33
N LEU A 26 -33.46 11.41 -14.55
CA LEU A 26 -33.72 10.03 -14.16
C LEU A 26 -32.58 9.55 -13.24
N LEU A 27 -32.85 9.50 -11.94
CA LEU A 27 -31.86 9.22 -10.90
C LEU A 27 -32.24 7.93 -10.15
N LEU A 28 -31.57 6.83 -10.51
CA LEU A 28 -31.80 5.45 -10.06
C LEU A 28 -30.57 4.81 -9.40
N GLY A 29 -29.46 5.55 -9.24
CA GLY A 29 -28.20 4.97 -8.72
C GLY A 29 -28.31 4.39 -7.30
N ASN A 30 -27.31 3.64 -6.86
CA ASN A 30 -27.27 3.03 -5.51
C ASN A 30 -28.54 2.22 -5.20
N ASN A 31 -28.81 1.17 -5.98
CA ASN A 31 -29.97 0.28 -5.88
C ASN A 31 -29.57 -1.17 -6.21
N LEU A 32 -30.56 -2.07 -6.34
CA LEU A 32 -30.39 -3.49 -6.65
C LEU A 32 -30.99 -3.84 -8.04
N LEU A 33 -31.03 -2.87 -8.97
CA LEU A 33 -31.62 -3.04 -10.30
C LEU A 33 -30.73 -3.93 -11.17
N SER A 34 -31.34 -4.70 -12.06
CA SER A 34 -30.66 -5.66 -12.93
C SER A 34 -31.27 -5.74 -14.33
N GLY A 35 -30.65 -6.48 -15.24
CA GLY A 35 -31.05 -6.51 -16.64
C GLY A 35 -30.41 -5.39 -17.46
N SER A 36 -30.81 -5.28 -18.72
CA SER A 36 -30.39 -4.18 -19.60
C SER A 36 -31.32 -2.97 -19.52
N LEU A 37 -30.76 -1.79 -19.80
CA LEU A 37 -31.53 -0.57 -19.99
C LEU A 37 -32.43 -0.72 -21.24
N PRO A 38 -33.75 -0.52 -21.14
CA PRO A 38 -34.64 -0.66 -22.30
C PRO A 38 -34.39 0.46 -23.31
N VAL A 39 -34.31 0.10 -24.59
CA VAL A 39 -33.98 1.03 -25.69
C VAL A 39 -34.93 2.25 -25.78
N SER A 40 -36.15 2.12 -25.27
CA SER A 40 -37.14 3.21 -25.16
C SER A 40 -36.67 4.39 -24.29
N LEU A 41 -35.66 4.22 -23.43
CA LEU A 41 -35.04 5.35 -22.74
C LEU A 41 -34.28 6.24 -23.73
N PHE A 42 -33.45 5.65 -24.59
CA PHE A 42 -32.59 6.36 -25.52
C PHE A 42 -33.39 6.96 -26.70
N THR A 43 -34.40 6.25 -27.21
CA THR A 43 -35.22 6.77 -28.33
C THR A 43 -36.17 7.90 -27.92
N ASN A 44 -36.77 7.83 -26.73
CA ASN A 44 -37.94 8.66 -26.39
C ASN A 44 -37.64 9.80 -25.40
N LEU A 45 -36.63 9.68 -24.54
CA LEU A 45 -36.38 10.64 -23.45
C LEU A 45 -35.48 11.81 -23.90
N GLN A 46 -35.75 12.38 -25.07
CA GLN A 46 -34.93 13.44 -25.68
C GLN A 46 -34.88 14.74 -24.84
N SER A 47 -35.76 14.89 -23.84
CA SER A 47 -35.73 15.99 -22.87
C SER A 47 -34.75 15.77 -21.70
N LEU A 48 -34.14 14.59 -21.58
CA LEU A 48 -33.32 14.16 -20.44
C LEU A 48 -31.97 14.89 -20.43
N SER A 49 -31.66 15.59 -19.34
CA SER A 49 -30.36 16.22 -19.11
C SER A 49 -29.49 15.49 -18.09
N HIS A 50 -30.08 14.71 -17.17
CA HIS A 50 -29.35 13.94 -16.16
C HIS A 50 -29.82 12.49 -16.13
N LEU A 51 -28.91 11.55 -16.34
CA LEU A 51 -29.12 10.10 -16.23
C LEU A 51 -28.12 9.51 -15.24
N ASP A 52 -28.60 9.04 -14.10
CA ASP A 52 -27.82 8.27 -13.12
C ASP A 52 -28.46 6.89 -12.91
N VAL A 53 -27.69 5.85 -13.16
CA VAL A 53 -28.02 4.45 -12.84
C VAL A 53 -26.84 3.73 -12.17
N SER A 54 -25.88 4.49 -11.65
CA SER A 54 -24.63 3.98 -11.06
C SER A 54 -24.85 3.06 -9.86
N ASN A 55 -23.88 2.22 -9.50
CA ASN A 55 -23.93 1.32 -8.33
C ASN A 55 -25.22 0.47 -8.29
N ASN A 56 -25.33 -0.43 -9.27
CA ASN A 56 -26.44 -1.37 -9.48
C ASN A 56 -25.88 -2.71 -10.05
N SER A 57 -26.74 -3.57 -10.60
CA SER A 57 -26.35 -4.81 -11.31
C SER A 57 -26.89 -4.84 -12.75
N LEU A 58 -26.92 -3.67 -13.41
CA LEU A 58 -27.35 -3.52 -14.81
C LEU A 58 -26.27 -4.00 -15.77
N TYR A 59 -26.66 -4.54 -16.92
CA TYR A 59 -25.73 -5.13 -17.91
C TYR A 59 -26.11 -4.88 -19.36
N GLY A 60 -25.23 -5.29 -20.28
CA GLY A 60 -25.43 -5.19 -21.73
C GLY A 60 -24.73 -3.99 -22.36
N SER A 61 -24.89 -3.83 -23.67
CA SER A 61 -24.21 -2.80 -24.47
C SER A 61 -25.05 -1.56 -24.71
N PHE A 62 -24.37 -0.44 -24.95
CA PHE A 62 -25.02 0.81 -25.35
C PHE A 62 -25.49 0.74 -26.82
N PRO A 63 -26.74 1.09 -27.12
CA PRO A 63 -27.24 1.15 -28.49
C PRO A 63 -26.85 2.50 -29.15
N PRO A 64 -26.66 2.55 -30.48
CA PRO A 64 -26.43 3.79 -31.24
C PRO A 64 -27.44 4.91 -30.92
N GLU A 65 -28.68 4.54 -30.59
CA GLU A 65 -29.74 5.47 -30.21
C GLU A 65 -29.42 6.35 -29.00
N ILE A 66 -28.32 6.12 -28.26
CA ILE A 66 -27.81 7.04 -27.24
C ILE A 66 -27.63 8.47 -27.78
N GLY A 67 -27.20 8.63 -29.04
CA GLY A 67 -26.99 9.94 -29.68
C GLY A 67 -28.26 10.80 -29.82
N ASN A 68 -29.45 10.22 -29.63
CA ASN A 68 -30.71 10.98 -29.59
C ASN A 68 -30.87 11.84 -28.32
N LEU A 69 -30.12 11.56 -27.25
CA LEU A 69 -30.25 12.27 -25.96
C LEU A 69 -29.50 13.61 -25.94
N LYS A 70 -29.72 14.46 -26.94
CA LYS A 70 -28.90 15.67 -27.21
C LYS A 70 -28.95 16.76 -26.13
N ASN A 71 -29.87 16.64 -25.17
CA ASN A 71 -29.94 17.49 -23.97
C ASN A 71 -29.11 16.97 -22.77
N LEU A 72 -28.51 15.78 -22.88
CA LEU A 72 -27.81 15.11 -21.77
C LEU A 72 -26.53 15.87 -21.40
N THR A 73 -26.48 16.39 -20.16
CA THR A 73 -25.29 17.04 -19.59
C THR A 73 -24.57 16.14 -18.58
N HIS A 74 -25.29 15.24 -17.90
CA HIS A 74 -24.71 14.35 -16.89
C HIS A 74 -25.12 12.89 -17.12
N PHE A 75 -24.14 11.99 -17.24
CA PHE A 75 -24.34 10.56 -17.49
C PHE A 75 -23.48 9.71 -16.54
N PHE A 76 -24.13 9.09 -15.54
CA PHE A 76 -23.51 8.23 -14.54
C PHE A 76 -23.99 6.79 -14.68
N LEU A 77 -23.05 5.89 -14.98
CA LEU A 77 -23.26 4.48 -15.28
C LEU A 77 -22.40 3.54 -14.42
N GLY A 78 -21.35 4.05 -13.78
CA GLY A 78 -20.31 3.25 -13.16
C GLY A 78 -20.77 2.32 -12.03
N ILE A 79 -19.94 1.34 -11.69
CA ILE A 79 -20.24 0.26 -10.73
C ILE A 79 -21.48 -0.53 -11.20
N ASN A 80 -21.34 -1.14 -12.38
CA ASN A 80 -22.35 -1.95 -13.05
C ASN A 80 -21.66 -3.01 -13.95
N GLN A 81 -22.44 -3.85 -14.61
CA GLN A 81 -21.97 -4.92 -15.50
C GLN A 81 -22.22 -4.58 -16.99
N PHE A 82 -22.19 -3.29 -17.36
CA PHE A 82 -22.27 -2.88 -18.77
C PHE A 82 -21.08 -3.42 -19.58
N THR A 83 -21.32 -3.82 -20.83
CA THR A 83 -20.39 -4.61 -21.65
C THR A 83 -20.33 -4.14 -23.10
N GLY A 84 -19.21 -4.38 -23.78
CA GLY A 84 -19.05 -4.07 -25.19
C GLY A 84 -18.57 -2.63 -25.43
N GLN A 85 -18.62 -2.20 -26.69
CA GLN A 85 -18.00 -0.95 -27.13
C GLN A 85 -18.87 0.29 -26.83
N LEU A 86 -18.21 1.44 -26.72
CA LEU A 86 -18.87 2.74 -26.76
C LEU A 86 -19.25 3.06 -28.22
N PRO A 87 -20.53 3.30 -28.54
CA PRO A 87 -20.95 3.63 -29.90
C PRO A 87 -20.45 5.03 -30.31
N PRO A 88 -19.99 5.24 -31.57
CA PRO A 88 -19.58 6.55 -32.10
C PRO A 88 -20.61 7.66 -31.86
N GLU A 89 -21.90 7.32 -31.87
CA GLU A 89 -23.03 8.22 -31.64
C GLU A 89 -23.02 8.90 -30.25
N ILE A 90 -22.18 8.44 -29.31
CA ILE A 90 -21.89 9.19 -28.07
C ILE A 90 -21.31 10.59 -28.35
N GLY A 91 -20.64 10.77 -29.50
CA GLY A 91 -20.15 12.06 -29.98
C GLY A 91 -21.25 13.01 -30.51
N GLU A 92 -22.51 12.59 -30.55
CA GLU A 92 -23.65 13.50 -30.82
C GLU A 92 -24.12 14.25 -29.56
N LEU A 93 -23.62 13.89 -28.37
CA LEU A 93 -23.96 14.49 -27.08
C LEU A 93 -23.19 15.79 -26.82
N SER A 94 -23.37 16.79 -27.69
CA SER A 94 -22.61 18.06 -27.67
C SER A 94 -22.89 18.98 -26.47
N LEU A 95 -23.82 18.61 -25.59
CA LEU A 95 -24.07 19.28 -24.31
C LEU A 95 -23.55 18.48 -23.09
N LEU A 96 -22.86 17.37 -23.29
CA LEU A 96 -22.36 16.53 -22.21
C LEU A 96 -21.26 17.25 -21.42
N GLU A 97 -21.38 17.28 -20.09
CA GLU A 97 -20.47 17.89 -19.14
C GLU A 97 -19.77 16.81 -18.30
N ILE A 98 -20.49 15.76 -17.87
CA ILE A 98 -19.92 14.64 -17.10
C ILE A 98 -20.35 13.29 -17.69
N PHE A 99 -19.38 12.45 -18.02
CA PHE A 99 -19.56 11.06 -18.41
C PHE A 99 -18.70 10.19 -17.49
N SER A 100 -19.37 9.38 -16.67
CA SER A 100 -18.73 8.57 -15.63
C SER A 100 -19.28 7.15 -15.64
N SER A 101 -18.50 6.23 -16.21
CA SER A 101 -18.78 4.79 -16.20
C SER A 101 -17.62 3.93 -15.64
N PRO A 102 -16.98 4.30 -14.51
CA PRO A 102 -15.91 3.49 -13.94
C PRO A 102 -16.41 2.14 -13.41
N SER A 103 -15.54 1.15 -13.33
CA SER A 103 -15.88 -0.20 -12.83
C SER A 103 -17.05 -0.85 -13.60
N CYS A 104 -16.94 -0.87 -14.93
CA CYS A 104 -17.84 -1.51 -15.89
C CYS A 104 -17.03 -2.33 -16.90
N SER A 105 -17.58 -3.39 -17.49
CA SER A 105 -16.90 -4.26 -18.47
C SER A 105 -16.94 -3.72 -19.91
N ILE A 106 -16.82 -2.40 -20.08
CA ILE A 106 -16.80 -1.72 -21.39
C ILE A 106 -15.47 -2.03 -22.09
N THR A 107 -15.53 -2.44 -23.37
CA THR A 107 -14.38 -2.94 -24.15
C THR A 107 -14.12 -2.11 -25.40
N GLY A 108 -12.95 -2.31 -26.04
CA GLY A 108 -12.62 -1.70 -27.32
C GLY A 108 -12.00 -0.30 -27.21
N PRO A 109 -11.75 0.38 -28.34
CA PRO A 109 -11.15 1.70 -28.35
C PRO A 109 -12.13 2.78 -27.88
N LEU A 110 -11.57 3.89 -27.40
CA LEU A 110 -12.32 5.14 -27.26
C LEU A 110 -12.70 5.66 -28.66
N PRO A 111 -13.96 6.06 -28.91
CA PRO A 111 -14.37 6.59 -30.22
C PRO A 111 -13.79 7.99 -30.47
N GLU A 112 -13.38 8.24 -31.71
CA GLU A 112 -12.84 9.52 -32.21
C GLU A 112 -13.88 10.66 -32.08
N GLU A 113 -15.16 10.31 -32.21
CA GLU A 113 -16.32 11.18 -32.15
C GLU A 113 -16.55 11.77 -30.76
N LEU A 114 -16.00 11.17 -29.70
CA LEU A 114 -16.00 11.71 -28.34
C LEU A 114 -15.36 13.11 -28.28
N SER A 115 -14.59 13.49 -29.30
CA SER A 115 -14.01 14.82 -29.48
C SER A 115 -14.99 16.00 -29.58
N ASN A 116 -16.28 15.75 -29.83
CA ASN A 116 -17.34 16.77 -29.89
C ASN A 116 -17.93 17.15 -28.51
N TYR A 117 -17.24 16.80 -27.43
CA TYR A 117 -17.72 16.94 -26.05
C TYR A 117 -18.09 18.39 -25.66
N GLY A 118 -19.09 18.53 -24.79
CA GLY A 118 -19.59 19.82 -24.30
C GLY A 118 -18.64 20.55 -23.34
N SER A 119 -19.07 21.74 -22.93
CA SER A 119 -18.31 22.63 -22.05
C SER A 119 -17.98 21.99 -20.70
N SER A 120 -16.77 22.19 -20.18
CA SER A 120 -16.35 21.76 -18.82
C SER A 120 -16.38 20.24 -18.60
N GLY A 121 -15.79 19.47 -19.52
CA GLY A 121 -15.86 18.01 -19.51
C GLY A 121 -15.13 17.31 -18.36
N ILE A 122 -15.80 16.36 -17.69
CA ILE A 122 -15.18 15.30 -16.89
C ILE A 122 -15.46 13.96 -17.57
N LEU A 123 -14.38 13.25 -17.92
CA LEU A 123 -14.42 11.91 -18.51
C LEU A 123 -13.82 10.90 -17.52
N ASN A 124 -14.65 10.00 -16.99
CA ASN A 124 -14.22 8.93 -16.10
C ASN A 124 -14.65 7.55 -16.62
N LEU A 125 -13.67 6.82 -17.14
CA LEU A 125 -13.78 5.45 -17.62
C LEU A 125 -12.67 4.59 -16.99
N GLY A 126 -12.36 4.84 -15.71
CA GLY A 126 -11.38 4.05 -14.96
C GLY A 126 -11.91 2.66 -14.57
N SER A 127 -11.04 1.68 -14.44
CA SER A 127 -11.42 0.29 -14.11
C SER A 127 -12.41 -0.33 -15.11
N THR A 128 -12.24 -0.06 -16.41
CA THR A 128 -12.98 -0.76 -17.48
C THR A 128 -12.04 -1.67 -18.29
N GLN A 129 -12.39 -2.03 -19.53
CA GLN A 129 -11.60 -2.95 -20.37
C GLN A 129 -11.28 -2.30 -21.74
N LEU A 130 -11.13 -0.97 -21.75
CA LEU A 130 -10.78 -0.19 -22.95
C LEU A 130 -9.39 -0.54 -23.47
N ASN A 131 -9.23 -0.54 -24.78
CA ASN A 131 -8.00 -0.94 -25.47
C ASN A 131 -7.59 0.07 -26.57
N GLY A 132 -6.50 -0.20 -27.31
CA GLY A 132 -5.98 0.71 -28.34
C GLY A 132 -5.30 1.97 -27.77
N SER A 133 -5.24 3.06 -28.55
CA SER A 133 -4.63 4.34 -28.14
C SER A 133 -5.69 5.39 -27.83
N ILE A 134 -5.35 6.39 -27.00
CA ILE A 134 -6.18 7.60 -26.85
C ILE A 134 -6.24 8.32 -28.23
N PRO A 135 -7.43 8.51 -28.84
CA PRO A 135 -7.54 9.09 -30.19
C PRO A 135 -7.07 10.54 -30.23
N ALA A 136 -6.42 10.94 -31.33
CA ALA A 136 -5.84 12.28 -31.45
C ALA A 136 -6.90 13.41 -31.42
N GLU A 137 -8.12 13.03 -31.79
CA GLU A 137 -9.31 13.86 -31.89
C GLU A 137 -9.71 14.43 -30.53
N LEU A 138 -9.48 13.71 -29.42
CA LEU A 138 -9.74 14.20 -28.06
C LEU A 138 -8.88 15.45 -27.72
N GLY A 139 -7.77 15.66 -28.44
CA GLY A 139 -6.99 16.90 -28.41
C GLY A 139 -7.71 18.14 -28.98
N LYS A 140 -8.98 18.02 -29.39
CA LYS A 140 -9.90 19.13 -29.71
C LYS A 140 -10.74 19.57 -28.49
N CYS A 141 -10.85 18.74 -27.45
CA CYS A 141 -11.65 19.02 -26.24
C CYS A 141 -10.92 19.95 -25.26
N GLU A 142 -10.60 21.17 -25.69
CA GLU A 142 -9.83 22.16 -24.91
C GLU A 142 -10.50 22.57 -23.57
N ASN A 143 -11.78 22.21 -23.38
CA ASN A 143 -12.57 22.45 -22.18
C ASN A 143 -12.64 21.25 -21.20
N LEU A 144 -11.85 20.18 -21.39
CA LEU A 144 -11.74 19.09 -20.42
C LEU A 144 -11.07 19.57 -19.12
N LYS A 145 -11.62 19.15 -17.98
CA LYS A 145 -11.10 19.39 -16.63
C LYS A 145 -10.43 18.16 -16.04
N SER A 146 -11.07 17.00 -16.12
CA SER A 146 -10.54 15.79 -15.48
C SER A 146 -10.69 14.60 -16.42
N VAL A 147 -9.59 13.89 -16.66
CA VAL A 147 -9.57 12.66 -17.47
C VAL A 147 -9.04 11.52 -16.60
N LEU A 148 -9.93 10.55 -16.34
CA LEU A 148 -9.68 9.39 -15.51
C LEU A 148 -9.85 8.13 -16.37
N LEU A 149 -8.73 7.56 -16.80
CA LEU A 149 -8.64 6.33 -17.59
C LEU A 149 -7.78 5.26 -16.89
N SER A 150 -7.51 5.40 -15.60
CA SER A 150 -6.68 4.45 -14.85
C SER A 150 -7.30 3.04 -14.79
N PHE A 151 -6.48 2.00 -14.63
CA PHE A 151 -6.89 0.60 -14.45
C PHE A 151 -7.71 -0.01 -15.61
N ASN A 152 -7.46 0.38 -16.86
CA ASN A 152 -8.10 -0.26 -18.02
C ASN A 152 -7.41 -1.57 -18.47
N ALA A 153 -6.61 -2.19 -17.58
CA ALA A 153 -5.94 -3.45 -17.84
C ALA A 153 -5.91 -4.40 -16.61
N LEU A 154 -5.95 -5.70 -16.93
CA LEU A 154 -5.71 -6.89 -16.09
C LEU A 154 -6.90 -7.49 -15.29
N PRO A 155 -6.92 -8.83 -15.07
CA PRO A 155 -5.94 -9.84 -15.47
C PRO A 155 -6.45 -10.85 -16.52
N GLY A 156 -5.53 -11.35 -17.37
CA GLY A 156 -5.78 -12.51 -18.23
C GLY A 156 -4.69 -12.73 -19.27
N SER A 157 -4.05 -13.90 -19.29
CA SER A 157 -3.06 -14.26 -20.32
C SER A 157 -3.77 -14.72 -21.60
N LEU A 158 -3.91 -13.82 -22.57
CA LEU A 158 -4.41 -14.14 -23.90
C LEU A 158 -3.34 -14.93 -24.71
N PRO A 159 -3.74 -15.92 -25.54
CA PRO A 159 -2.81 -16.62 -26.43
C PRO A 159 -2.32 -15.71 -27.56
N GLU A 160 -1.16 -16.05 -28.15
CA GLU A 160 -0.35 -15.26 -29.12
C GLU A 160 -1.04 -14.77 -30.41
N GLN A 161 -2.35 -14.96 -30.56
CA GLN A 161 -3.11 -14.73 -31.81
C GLN A 161 -4.30 -13.77 -31.62
N LEU A 162 -4.40 -13.10 -30.46
CA LEU A 162 -5.44 -12.11 -30.12
C LEU A 162 -4.85 -10.79 -29.59
N SER A 163 -3.79 -10.29 -30.22
CA SER A 163 -3.00 -9.14 -29.76
C SER A 163 -3.58 -7.77 -30.15
N GLU A 164 -4.88 -7.55 -29.99
CA GLU A 164 -5.46 -6.20 -30.03
C GLU A 164 -5.19 -5.51 -28.68
N LEU A 165 -4.07 -4.78 -28.65
CA LEU A 165 -3.39 -4.34 -27.42
C LEU A 165 -4.28 -3.51 -26.47
N PRO A 166 -4.14 -3.65 -25.14
CA PRO A 166 -4.74 -2.78 -24.11
C PRO A 166 -4.43 -1.29 -24.29
N LEU A 167 -4.97 -0.43 -23.43
CA LEU A 167 -4.80 1.03 -23.54
C LEU A 167 -3.30 1.42 -23.53
N SER A 168 -2.77 1.82 -24.69
CA SER A 168 -1.34 1.82 -24.99
C SER A 168 -0.91 2.87 -26.03
N GLY A 169 0.41 2.95 -26.28
CA GLY A 169 1.02 3.92 -27.18
C GLY A 169 1.64 5.11 -26.44
N PRO A 170 2.18 6.11 -27.17
CA PRO A 170 2.78 7.29 -26.58
C PRO A 170 1.74 8.21 -25.93
N LEU A 171 2.11 8.82 -24.80
CA LEU A 171 1.36 9.91 -24.19
C LEU A 171 1.26 11.10 -25.19
N PRO A 172 0.06 11.51 -25.64
CA PRO A 172 -0.06 12.48 -26.72
C PRO A 172 0.40 13.91 -26.35
N SER A 173 1.23 14.52 -27.20
CA SER A 173 1.71 15.89 -26.99
C SER A 173 0.63 16.96 -27.03
N TRP A 174 -0.53 16.68 -27.62
CA TRP A 174 -1.67 17.61 -27.59
C TRP A 174 -2.33 17.72 -26.21
N PHE A 175 -1.94 16.95 -25.19
CA PHE A 175 -2.39 17.19 -23.80
C PHE A 175 -2.13 18.65 -23.38
N GLY A 176 -1.03 19.26 -23.85
CA GLY A 176 -0.71 20.68 -23.63
C GLY A 176 -1.72 21.70 -24.16
N LYS A 177 -2.77 21.28 -24.86
CA LYS A 177 -3.91 22.14 -25.26
C LYS A 177 -5.01 22.21 -24.22
N TRP A 178 -5.08 21.27 -23.29
CA TRP A 178 -6.15 21.18 -22.30
C TRP A 178 -5.89 22.18 -21.15
N ASN A 179 -5.98 23.47 -21.48
CA ASN A 179 -5.68 24.60 -20.59
C ASN A 179 -6.62 24.73 -19.37
N GLN A 180 -7.63 23.87 -19.26
CA GLN A 180 -8.57 23.77 -18.14
C GLN A 180 -8.41 22.50 -17.32
N LEU A 181 -7.46 21.62 -17.67
CA LEU A 181 -7.22 20.33 -17.04
C LEU A 181 -6.70 20.52 -15.61
N ASP A 182 -7.41 19.97 -14.62
CA ASP A 182 -6.97 19.85 -13.23
C ASP A 182 -6.36 18.48 -12.90
N SER A 183 -6.78 17.42 -13.61
CA SER A 183 -6.42 16.04 -13.26
C SER A 183 -6.22 15.16 -14.50
N LEU A 184 -5.06 14.51 -14.59
CA LEU A 184 -4.73 13.51 -15.60
C LEU A 184 -4.34 12.19 -14.92
N LEU A 185 -5.30 11.27 -14.83
CA LEU A 185 -5.15 9.98 -14.13
C LEU A 185 -5.21 8.83 -15.15
N LEU A 186 -4.04 8.29 -15.50
CA LEU A 186 -3.82 7.29 -16.54
C LEU A 186 -3.08 6.04 -16.01
N SER A 187 -3.03 5.86 -14.70
CA SER A 187 -2.32 4.80 -13.98
C SER A 187 -2.80 3.37 -14.34
N SER A 188 -1.95 2.35 -14.18
CA SER A 188 -2.32 0.93 -14.43
C SER A 188 -2.83 0.67 -15.85
N ASN A 189 -2.03 1.08 -16.84
CA ASN A 189 -2.28 0.93 -18.27
C ASN A 189 -1.00 0.44 -18.99
N GLN A 190 -0.89 0.62 -20.31
CA GLN A 190 0.28 0.24 -21.11
C GLN A 190 0.83 1.39 -21.96
N PHE A 191 0.77 2.63 -21.44
CA PHE A 191 1.40 3.79 -22.08
C PHE A 191 2.92 3.61 -22.14
N VAL A 192 3.53 3.98 -23.27
CA VAL A 192 4.96 3.79 -23.59
C VAL A 192 5.61 5.11 -24.01
N GLY A 193 6.95 5.18 -24.04
CA GLY A 193 7.65 6.36 -24.53
C GLY A 193 7.51 7.56 -23.60
N ARG A 194 7.90 8.77 -24.06
CA ARG A 194 8.08 9.91 -23.16
C ARG A 194 6.82 10.61 -22.71
N ILE A 195 6.86 11.13 -21.48
CA ILE A 195 5.97 12.23 -21.05
C ILE A 195 6.23 13.42 -22.00
N PRO A 196 5.21 13.96 -22.68
CA PRO A 196 5.40 15.06 -23.61
C PRO A 196 5.73 16.36 -22.85
N PRO A 197 6.80 17.10 -23.21
CA PRO A 197 7.10 18.42 -22.66
C PRO A 197 5.92 19.40 -22.68
N GLU A 198 5.07 19.26 -23.68
CA GLU A 198 3.85 20.05 -23.88
C GLU A 198 2.87 19.94 -22.69
N ILE A 199 2.95 18.91 -21.84
CA ILE A 199 2.14 18.82 -20.60
C ILE A 199 2.36 20.03 -19.66
N GLY A 200 3.53 20.66 -19.74
CA GLY A 200 3.85 21.89 -19.00
C GLY A 200 2.98 23.09 -19.37
N SER A 201 2.29 23.06 -20.51
CA SER A 201 1.34 24.12 -20.90
C SER A 201 0.03 24.07 -20.09
N CYS A 202 -0.27 22.96 -19.40
CA CYS A 202 -1.48 22.81 -18.60
C CYS A 202 -1.39 23.54 -17.25
N SER A 203 -1.46 24.87 -17.24
CA SER A 203 -1.28 25.71 -16.04
C SER A 203 -2.26 25.46 -14.89
N MET A 204 -3.40 24.83 -15.15
CA MET A 204 -4.42 24.45 -14.15
C MET A 204 -4.18 23.06 -13.52
N LEU A 205 -3.20 22.29 -14.00
CA LEU A 205 -3.00 20.88 -13.69
C LEU A 205 -2.44 20.70 -12.27
N LYS A 206 -3.15 19.92 -11.46
CA LYS A 206 -2.89 19.67 -10.03
C LYS A 206 -2.44 18.24 -9.76
N TYR A 207 -3.03 17.28 -10.48
CA TYR A 207 -2.85 15.85 -10.24
C TYR A 207 -2.41 15.16 -11.52
N ILE A 208 -1.22 14.55 -11.50
CA ILE A 208 -0.71 13.69 -12.58
C ILE A 208 -0.43 12.31 -11.98
N SER A 209 -1.18 11.29 -12.41
CA SER A 209 -0.89 9.89 -12.07
C SER A 209 -0.68 9.10 -13.35
N LEU A 210 0.56 8.66 -13.57
CA LEU A 210 0.97 7.80 -14.67
C LEU A 210 1.46 6.43 -14.17
N SER A 211 1.31 6.13 -12.88
CA SER A 211 1.93 4.96 -12.25
C SER A 211 1.50 3.61 -12.82
N SER A 212 2.32 2.58 -12.66
CA SER A 212 2.11 1.24 -13.25
C SER A 212 1.84 1.31 -14.77
N ASN A 213 2.83 1.80 -15.51
CA ASN A 213 2.84 1.91 -16.98
C ASN A 213 4.25 1.60 -17.53
N PHE A 214 4.49 1.83 -18.82
CA PHE A 214 5.79 1.67 -19.49
C PHE A 214 6.34 3.02 -20.00
N VAL A 215 5.96 4.14 -19.38
CA VAL A 215 6.38 5.50 -19.77
C VAL A 215 7.86 5.66 -19.48
N SER A 216 8.62 6.13 -20.47
CA SER A 216 10.09 6.15 -20.45
C SER A 216 10.69 7.50 -20.82
N GLY A 217 12.02 7.61 -20.84
CA GLY A 217 12.68 8.91 -21.05
C GLY A 217 12.63 9.79 -19.80
N SER A 218 13.11 11.02 -19.91
CA SER A 218 13.13 11.96 -18.79
C SER A 218 11.75 12.52 -18.45
N ILE A 219 11.50 12.74 -17.16
CA ILE A 219 10.51 13.72 -16.72
C ILE A 219 10.85 15.06 -17.41
N PRO A 220 9.90 15.77 -18.04
CA PRO A 220 10.17 17.03 -18.73
C PRO A 220 10.31 18.18 -17.72
N ARG A 221 11.28 19.08 -17.93
CA ARG A 221 11.47 20.26 -17.07
C ARG A 221 10.33 21.26 -17.22
N GLU A 222 9.63 21.21 -18.35
CA GLU A 222 8.46 22.01 -18.68
C GLU A 222 7.32 21.83 -17.66
N LEU A 223 7.29 20.75 -16.87
CA LEU A 223 6.38 20.61 -15.72
C LEU A 223 6.52 21.74 -14.70
N CYS A 224 7.68 22.40 -14.60
CA CYS A 224 7.88 23.61 -13.78
C CYS A 224 7.00 24.81 -14.20
N ASN A 225 6.41 24.78 -15.39
CA ASN A 225 5.46 25.80 -15.84
C ASN A 225 4.04 25.57 -15.27
N SER A 226 3.76 24.41 -14.68
CA SER A 226 2.46 24.08 -14.08
C SER A 226 2.40 24.58 -12.64
N GLU A 227 2.16 25.88 -12.45
CA GLU A 227 2.09 26.56 -11.14
C GLU A 227 1.05 25.94 -10.17
N SER A 228 0.06 25.20 -10.70
CA SER A 228 -0.99 24.53 -9.93
C SER A 228 -0.60 23.14 -9.39
N LEU A 229 0.56 22.59 -9.75
CA LEU A 229 0.86 21.15 -9.58
C LEU A 229 1.05 20.74 -8.10
N VAL A 230 0.17 19.89 -7.59
CA VAL A 230 0.12 19.45 -6.18
C VAL A 230 0.77 18.08 -5.99
N GLU A 231 0.51 17.16 -6.92
CA GLU A 231 0.89 15.75 -6.81
C GLU A 231 1.33 15.21 -8.17
N ILE A 232 2.46 14.51 -8.16
CA ILE A 232 2.91 13.67 -9.28
C ILE A 232 3.16 12.26 -8.73
N ASN A 233 2.48 11.28 -9.32
CA ASN A 233 2.72 9.87 -9.06
C ASN A 233 3.18 9.16 -10.35
N LEU A 234 4.43 8.68 -10.31
CA LEU A 234 5.15 8.05 -11.42
C LEU A 234 5.67 6.65 -11.06
N ASP A 235 5.12 6.01 -10.00
CA ASP A 235 5.49 4.65 -9.59
C ASP A 235 5.49 3.65 -10.76
N GLY A 236 6.38 2.65 -10.72
CA GLY A 236 6.29 1.49 -11.61
C GLY A 236 6.30 1.85 -13.10
N ASN A 237 7.28 2.65 -13.52
CA ASN A 237 7.48 3.11 -14.89
C ASN A 237 8.92 2.85 -15.38
N LEU A 238 9.29 3.46 -16.52
CA LEU A 238 10.54 3.25 -17.25
C LEU A 238 11.36 4.55 -17.44
N LEU A 239 11.26 5.50 -16.49
CA LEU A 239 11.80 6.87 -16.60
C LEU A 239 13.34 6.95 -16.40
N SER A 240 14.00 7.94 -17.03
CA SER A 240 15.47 7.96 -17.26
C SER A 240 16.16 9.34 -17.20
N GLY A 241 17.48 9.35 -16.95
CA GLY A 241 18.35 10.54 -17.00
C GLY A 241 18.47 11.25 -15.64
N THR A 242 19.33 12.25 -15.45
CA THR A 242 20.27 12.92 -16.38
C THR A 242 21.75 12.51 -16.06
N ILE A 243 22.86 13.02 -16.63
CA ILE A 243 23.21 14.23 -17.42
C ILE A 243 24.19 13.85 -18.56
N GLU A 244 24.09 14.56 -19.70
CA GLU A 244 24.82 14.32 -20.97
C GLU A 244 24.53 12.95 -21.64
N ASP A 245 24.45 12.92 -22.98
CA ASP A 245 24.00 11.73 -23.71
C ASP A 245 25.07 10.62 -23.79
N LEU A 246 24.73 9.39 -23.38
CA LEU A 246 24.68 8.23 -24.31
C LEU A 246 24.02 6.97 -23.71
N VAL A 247 23.86 5.94 -24.55
CA VAL A 247 23.06 4.72 -24.30
C VAL A 247 23.92 3.45 -24.43
N LEU A 248 23.45 2.34 -23.82
CA LEU A 248 23.63 0.90 -24.14
C LEU A 248 24.18 0.08 -22.94
N GLY A 249 23.47 -0.93 -22.42
CA GLY A 249 22.13 -1.43 -22.75
C GLY A 249 21.72 -2.68 -21.95
N ASN A 250 20.57 -3.27 -22.30
CA ASN A 250 19.91 -4.45 -21.70
C ASN A 250 19.36 -4.29 -20.26
N ASN A 251 18.14 -3.74 -20.20
CA ASN A 251 17.21 -3.69 -19.06
C ASN A 251 17.62 -2.77 -17.89
N HIS A 252 16.59 -2.23 -17.22
CA HIS A 252 16.67 -1.31 -16.07
C HIS A 252 17.25 0.08 -16.40
N ILE A 253 16.62 1.13 -15.86
CA ILE A 253 16.72 2.49 -16.40
C ILE A 253 17.17 3.47 -15.32
N HIS A 254 18.15 4.30 -15.66
CA HIS A 254 19.12 4.88 -14.74
C HIS A 254 19.27 6.40 -14.95
N GLY A 255 20.01 7.05 -14.07
CA GLY A 255 20.09 8.52 -13.95
C GLY A 255 19.63 9.00 -12.57
N SER A 256 19.82 10.28 -12.27
CA SER A 256 19.51 10.89 -10.98
C SER A 256 18.10 11.52 -10.93
N ILE A 257 17.52 11.59 -9.73
CA ILE A 257 16.28 12.36 -9.49
C ILE A 257 16.55 13.83 -9.91
N PRO A 258 15.74 14.42 -10.81
CA PRO A 258 16.04 15.76 -11.32
C PRO A 258 15.93 16.87 -10.27
N GLU A 259 16.96 17.71 -10.16
CA GLU A 259 17.05 18.81 -9.17
C GLU A 259 15.90 19.83 -9.29
N TYR A 260 15.36 20.05 -10.49
CA TYR A 260 14.25 20.99 -10.71
C TYR A 260 12.94 20.54 -10.07
N LEU A 261 12.77 19.26 -9.67
CA LEU A 261 11.58 18.82 -8.93
C LEU A 261 11.46 19.55 -7.58
N SER A 262 12.56 20.08 -7.06
CA SER A 262 12.59 20.95 -5.88
C SER A 262 12.03 22.37 -6.11
N GLU A 263 11.88 22.80 -7.37
CA GLU A 263 11.31 24.10 -7.77
C GLU A 263 9.77 24.04 -7.78
N LEU A 264 9.17 22.84 -7.82
CA LEU A 264 7.73 22.61 -7.88
C LEU A 264 7.03 22.78 -6.51
N PRO A 265 5.75 23.23 -6.48
CA PRO A 265 5.00 23.44 -5.24
C PRO A 265 4.38 22.15 -4.64
N LEU A 266 4.98 20.98 -4.90
CA LEU A 266 4.43 19.66 -4.59
C LEU A 266 4.16 19.42 -3.10
N VAL A 267 3.05 18.73 -2.82
CA VAL A 267 2.69 18.14 -1.53
C VAL A 267 3.07 16.66 -1.47
N VAL A 268 2.98 15.97 -2.60
CA VAL A 268 3.32 14.54 -2.76
C VAL A 268 4.26 14.38 -3.95
N LEU A 269 5.31 13.58 -3.78
CA LEU A 269 6.17 13.09 -4.85
C LEU A 269 6.36 11.57 -4.69
N ASP A 270 5.77 10.79 -5.59
CA ASP A 270 5.88 9.33 -5.62
C ASP A 270 6.66 8.88 -6.87
N LEU A 271 7.79 8.23 -6.62
CA LEU A 271 8.78 7.71 -7.57
C LEU A 271 9.08 6.22 -7.34
N ASP A 272 8.20 5.49 -6.66
CA ASP A 272 8.43 4.10 -6.25
C ASP A 272 8.60 3.13 -7.44
N SER A 273 9.21 1.97 -7.18
CA SER A 273 9.33 0.85 -8.14
C SER A 273 10.00 1.21 -9.49
N ASN A 274 10.75 2.31 -9.55
CA ASN A 274 11.55 2.73 -10.69
C ASN A 274 12.99 2.20 -10.54
N ASN A 275 13.98 2.80 -11.19
CA ASN A 275 15.39 2.38 -11.08
C ASN A 275 16.34 3.61 -11.01
N PHE A 276 15.88 4.71 -10.41
CA PHE A 276 16.68 5.91 -10.14
C PHE A 276 17.97 5.58 -9.38
N THR A 277 19.05 6.28 -9.71
CA THR A 277 20.43 6.08 -9.21
C THR A 277 21.01 7.39 -8.68
N GLY A 278 22.19 7.34 -8.07
CA GLY A 278 22.84 8.53 -7.52
C GLY A 278 22.14 9.04 -6.24
N ILE A 279 22.46 10.27 -5.85
CA ILE A 279 21.95 10.88 -4.61
C ILE A 279 20.57 11.52 -4.79
N ILE A 280 19.80 11.57 -3.71
CA ILE A 280 18.59 12.41 -3.63
C ILE A 280 19.04 13.89 -3.57
N PRO A 281 18.54 14.78 -4.45
CA PRO A 281 18.98 16.17 -4.51
C PRO A 281 18.83 16.92 -3.18
N LEU A 282 19.91 17.57 -2.72
CA LEU A 282 19.90 18.40 -1.51
C LEU A 282 18.88 19.55 -1.58
N SER A 283 18.56 19.99 -2.79
CA SER A 283 17.57 21.00 -3.10
C SER A 283 16.14 20.58 -2.72
N LEU A 284 15.78 19.29 -2.85
CA LEU A 284 14.45 18.77 -2.50
C LEU A 284 14.10 19.07 -1.04
N TRP A 285 15.06 18.88 -0.13
CA TRP A 285 14.92 19.13 1.31
C TRP A 285 14.99 20.61 1.71
N LYS A 286 15.27 21.50 0.76
CA LYS A 286 15.69 22.89 1.00
C LYS A 286 14.83 23.93 0.29
N ASN A 287 14.23 23.56 -0.84
CA ASN A 287 13.40 24.41 -1.68
C ASN A 287 11.90 24.03 -1.59
N SER A 288 11.58 22.73 -1.44
CA SER A 288 10.20 22.22 -1.43
C SER A 288 9.47 22.57 -0.12
N LYS A 289 8.73 23.68 -0.13
CA LYS A 289 8.05 24.25 1.05
C LYS A 289 6.75 23.54 1.45
N ASN A 290 6.22 22.69 0.58
CA ASN A 290 4.90 22.08 0.70
C ASN A 290 4.95 20.55 0.87
N LEU A 291 6.12 19.93 0.69
CA LEU A 291 6.25 18.47 0.57
C LEU A 291 5.99 17.79 1.91
N ILE A 292 4.88 17.05 1.98
CA ILE A 292 4.42 16.28 3.14
C ILE A 292 4.76 14.80 2.98
N GLU A 293 4.72 14.31 1.74
CA GLU A 293 4.84 12.89 1.41
C GLU A 293 5.86 12.69 0.29
N PHE A 294 6.82 11.78 0.51
CA PHE A 294 7.86 11.47 -0.48
C PHE A 294 8.16 9.97 -0.45
N SER A 295 7.97 9.33 -1.60
CA SER A 295 8.22 7.92 -1.83
C SER A 295 9.23 7.80 -2.98
N ALA A 296 10.32 7.08 -2.75
CA ALA A 296 11.21 6.59 -3.81
C ALA A 296 11.77 5.20 -3.47
N ALA A 297 10.93 4.35 -2.88
CA ALA A 297 11.22 2.97 -2.52
C ALA A 297 11.49 2.09 -3.76
N SER A 298 12.15 0.96 -3.56
CA SER A 298 12.47 -0.04 -4.61
C SER A 298 13.20 0.55 -5.83
N ASN A 299 14.19 1.43 -5.57
CA ASN A 299 15.04 2.08 -6.57
C ASN A 299 16.53 1.70 -6.33
N LEU A 300 17.47 2.38 -7.01
CA LEU A 300 18.93 2.19 -6.86
C LEU A 300 19.62 3.41 -6.23
N LEU A 301 18.90 4.24 -5.46
CA LEU A 301 19.42 5.49 -4.88
C LEU A 301 20.54 5.22 -3.88
N GLU A 302 21.59 6.03 -3.92
CA GLU A 302 22.83 5.86 -3.16
C GLU A 302 23.23 7.15 -2.43
N GLY A 303 24.41 7.15 -1.80
CA GLY A 303 24.89 8.26 -0.97
C GLY A 303 24.36 8.16 0.45
N TYR A 304 23.85 9.26 1.01
CA TYR A 304 23.49 9.41 2.41
C TYR A 304 22.21 10.22 2.58
N LEU A 305 21.50 10.03 3.70
CA LEU A 305 20.40 10.91 4.11
C LEU A 305 21.00 12.24 4.60
N PRO A 306 20.72 13.38 3.94
CA PRO A 306 21.34 14.66 4.30
C PRO A 306 20.72 15.24 5.57
N TRP A 307 21.50 15.98 6.37
CA TRP A 307 20.98 16.68 7.55
C TRP A 307 19.91 17.73 7.16
N GLU A 308 19.97 18.26 5.93
CA GLU A 308 18.94 19.14 5.39
C GLU A 308 17.53 18.53 5.39
N ILE A 309 17.38 17.20 5.50
CA ILE A 309 16.07 16.56 5.64
C ILE A 309 15.27 17.08 6.83
N GLY A 310 15.97 17.45 7.92
CA GLY A 310 15.37 18.08 9.09
C GLY A 310 14.83 19.49 8.84
N ASN A 311 15.11 20.09 7.68
CA ASN A 311 14.55 21.37 7.23
C ASN A 311 13.26 21.22 6.40
N ALA A 312 12.77 20.00 6.15
CA ALA A 312 11.45 19.73 5.55
C ALA A 312 10.29 20.06 6.52
N ILE A 313 10.38 21.21 7.19
CA ILE A 313 9.43 21.74 8.18
C ILE A 313 8.33 22.49 7.42
N ALA A 314 7.62 21.77 6.55
CA ALA A 314 6.49 22.22 5.74
C ALA A 314 5.21 22.43 6.60
N LEU A 315 5.35 23.27 7.62
CA LEU A 315 4.33 23.80 8.54
C LEU A 315 3.64 22.81 9.49
N GLU A 316 3.64 23.18 10.77
CA GLU A 316 2.59 22.75 11.69
C GLU A 316 1.21 23.17 11.14
N ARG A 317 0.28 22.23 11.08
CA ARG A 317 -1.16 22.45 10.89
C ARG A 317 -1.57 23.15 9.58
N LEU A 318 -1.60 22.38 8.49
CA LEU A 318 -2.77 22.41 7.59
C LEU A 318 -3.88 21.47 8.11
N VAL A 319 -4.28 21.69 9.37
CA VAL A 319 -5.59 21.25 9.85
C VAL A 319 -6.63 22.02 9.03
N LYS A 320 -7.30 21.32 8.11
CA LYS A 320 -8.10 21.83 6.97
C LYS A 320 -7.30 22.08 5.67
N ILE A 321 -6.79 21.00 5.08
CA ILE A 321 -7.18 20.75 3.69
C ILE A 321 -8.67 20.33 3.76
N HIS A 322 -9.57 21.21 3.32
CA HIS A 322 -11.02 20.95 3.25
C HIS A 322 -11.34 20.61 1.80
N ASP A 323 -11.85 19.39 1.58
CA ASP A 323 -11.91 18.69 0.27
C ASP A 323 -10.49 18.46 -0.32
N LEU A 324 -10.17 17.31 -0.93
CA LEU A 324 -10.98 16.52 -1.86
C LEU A 324 -11.21 15.06 -1.40
N SER A 325 -12.23 14.42 -1.97
CA SER A 325 -12.77 13.14 -1.51
C SER A 325 -12.00 11.87 -1.94
N PHE A 326 -10.70 11.97 -2.24
CA PHE A 326 -9.93 10.87 -2.85
C PHE A 326 -8.59 10.52 -2.22
N ILE A 327 -7.83 11.48 -1.65
CA ILE A 327 -6.51 11.19 -1.07
C ILE A 327 -6.40 11.88 0.30
N GLN A 328 -6.06 11.10 1.33
CA GLN A 328 -5.58 11.62 2.61
C GLN A 328 -4.06 11.48 2.63
N HIS A 329 -3.34 12.59 2.48
CA HIS A 329 -1.89 12.58 2.63
C HIS A 329 -1.54 12.28 4.09
N HIS A 330 -0.72 11.27 4.33
CA HIS A 330 -0.52 10.71 5.67
C HIS A 330 0.84 11.05 6.27
N GLY A 331 1.74 11.71 5.54
CA GLY A 331 3.10 11.97 6.01
C GLY A 331 3.93 10.71 5.92
N VAL A 332 3.84 10.00 4.79
CA VAL A 332 4.70 8.86 4.47
C VAL A 332 6.05 9.37 3.97
N PHE A 333 7.12 8.78 4.48
CA PHE A 333 8.45 8.96 3.94
C PHE A 333 9.10 7.58 3.79
N ASP A 334 9.13 7.08 2.55
CA ASP A 334 9.63 5.75 2.19
C ASP A 334 10.80 5.83 1.21
N LEU A 335 11.93 5.26 1.61
CA LEU A 335 13.13 5.04 0.80
C LEU A 335 13.62 3.60 0.93
N SER A 336 12.74 2.67 1.30
CA SER A 336 13.07 1.26 1.47
C SER A 336 13.53 0.62 0.14
N PHE A 337 14.26 -0.49 0.22
CA PHE A 337 14.78 -1.21 -0.95
C PHE A 337 15.62 -0.31 -1.89
N ASN A 338 16.64 0.35 -1.32
CA ASN A 338 17.57 1.22 -2.03
C ASN A 338 19.04 0.88 -1.64
N ARG A 339 19.98 1.76 -2.00
CA ARG A 339 21.42 1.64 -1.70
C ARG A 339 21.93 2.78 -0.81
N LEU A 340 21.05 3.39 -0.02
CA LEU A 340 21.40 4.49 0.88
C LEU A 340 22.33 3.98 1.97
N SER A 341 23.35 4.78 2.29
CA SER A 341 24.47 4.41 3.16
C SER A 341 24.75 5.50 4.20
N CYS A 342 25.89 5.38 4.91
CA CYS A 342 26.30 6.28 6.00
C CYS A 342 25.31 6.26 7.21
N PRO A 343 25.58 7.04 8.27
CA PRO A 343 24.65 7.16 9.40
C PRO A 343 23.38 7.93 9.05
N ILE A 344 22.28 7.57 9.70
CA ILE A 344 21.06 8.39 9.72
C ILE A 344 21.38 9.71 10.47
N PRO A 345 21.02 10.90 9.96
CA PRO A 345 21.29 12.17 10.65
C PRO A 345 20.35 12.36 11.85
N GLU A 346 20.89 12.91 12.95
CA GLU A 346 20.10 13.28 14.13
C GLU A 346 18.99 14.29 13.81
N ASP A 347 19.19 15.13 12.78
CA ASP A 347 18.23 16.11 12.28
C ASP A 347 16.98 15.51 11.64
N LEU A 348 17.00 14.23 11.22
CA LEU A 348 15.79 13.53 10.77
C LEU A 348 14.73 13.47 11.88
N GLY A 349 15.13 13.58 13.15
CA GLY A 349 14.21 13.73 14.27
C GLY A 349 13.29 14.95 14.16
N ASN A 350 13.71 16.01 13.44
CA ASN A 350 12.95 17.26 13.31
C ASN A 350 11.75 17.19 12.37
N CYS A 351 11.58 16.11 11.59
CA CYS A 351 10.52 15.96 10.59
C CYS A 351 9.15 15.65 11.22
N THR A 352 8.62 16.58 12.04
CA THR A 352 7.42 16.40 12.88
C THR A 352 6.15 15.98 12.12
N VAL A 353 6.10 16.20 10.80
CA VAL A 353 4.99 15.78 9.92
C VAL A 353 4.96 14.26 9.67
N VAL A 354 6.10 13.57 9.76
CA VAL A 354 6.22 12.16 9.37
C VAL A 354 5.48 11.24 10.35
N VAL A 355 4.61 10.39 9.80
CA VAL A 355 3.82 9.35 10.49
C VAL A 355 4.38 7.96 10.19
N TYR A 356 4.91 7.75 8.99
CA TYR A 356 5.54 6.51 8.55
C TYR A 356 6.95 6.81 8.07
N LEU A 357 7.96 6.31 8.78
CA LEU A 357 9.37 6.40 8.38
C LEU A 357 9.87 5.00 7.99
N LEU A 358 10.08 4.78 6.70
CA LEU A 358 10.35 3.48 6.10
C LEU A 358 11.69 3.55 5.35
N LEU A 359 12.74 2.97 5.93
CA LEU A 359 14.12 3.01 5.42
C LEU A 359 14.72 1.60 5.32
N SER A 360 13.90 0.55 5.35
CA SER A 360 14.38 -0.84 5.40
C SER A 360 14.98 -1.32 4.09
N ASN A 361 15.82 -2.36 4.13
CA ASN A 361 16.54 -2.87 2.95
C ASN A 361 17.45 -1.79 2.31
N ASN A 362 18.37 -1.25 3.11
CA ASN A 362 19.38 -0.27 2.70
C ASN A 362 20.75 -0.66 3.32
N MET A 363 21.77 0.21 3.20
CA MET A 363 23.10 0.07 3.80
C MET A 363 23.34 1.14 4.89
N LEU A 364 22.29 1.63 5.54
CA LEU A 364 22.39 2.61 6.62
C LEU A 364 23.14 2.00 7.80
N SER A 365 24.09 2.73 8.37
CA SER A 365 25.13 2.20 9.26
C SER A 365 25.30 3.04 10.52
N SER A 366 26.23 2.65 11.40
CA SER A 366 26.46 3.33 12.70
C SER A 366 25.23 3.29 13.63
N LYS A 367 25.21 4.14 14.65
CA LYS A 367 24.14 4.18 15.65
C LYS A 367 22.84 4.74 15.09
N ILE A 368 21.73 4.19 15.55
CA ILE A 368 20.41 4.83 15.42
C ILE A 368 20.44 6.14 16.22
N PRO A 369 20.05 7.29 15.62
CA PRO A 369 19.95 8.58 16.30
C PRO A 369 19.10 8.58 17.57
N GLY A 370 19.51 9.38 18.56
CA GLY A 370 18.87 9.51 19.86
C GLY A 370 18.14 10.84 20.08
N SER A 371 17.98 11.67 19.05
CA SER A 371 17.56 13.08 19.10
C SER A 371 16.14 13.39 19.62
N ARG A 372 15.88 13.07 20.91
CA ARG A 372 14.81 13.66 21.75
C ARG A 372 13.42 13.70 21.11
N SER A 373 12.98 12.57 20.55
CA SER A 373 11.58 12.22 20.25
C SER A 373 10.75 13.32 19.56
N ARG A 374 11.33 14.08 18.62
CA ARG A 374 10.62 15.16 17.90
C ARG A 374 9.64 14.64 16.84
N LEU A 375 9.80 13.40 16.37
CA LEU A 375 8.82 12.69 15.52
C LEU A 375 7.55 12.28 16.30
N THR A 376 6.88 13.26 16.91
CA THR A 376 5.73 13.09 17.81
C THR A 376 4.44 12.57 17.13
N ASN A 377 4.45 12.50 15.79
CA ASN A 377 3.38 11.90 14.98
C ASN A 377 3.70 10.47 14.51
N LEU A 378 4.92 9.99 14.72
CA LEU A 378 5.40 8.70 14.21
C LEU A 378 4.56 7.53 14.75
N THR A 379 3.99 6.79 13.82
CA THR A 379 3.14 5.62 14.07
C THR A 379 3.82 4.34 13.60
N ILE A 380 4.64 4.39 12.54
CA ILE A 380 5.51 3.28 12.12
C ILE A 380 6.94 3.77 11.90
N LEU A 381 7.89 3.01 12.44
CA LEU A 381 9.32 3.10 12.13
C LEU A 381 9.82 1.74 11.65
N ASP A 382 10.27 1.65 10.40
CA ASP A 382 10.98 0.49 9.86
C ASP A 382 12.40 0.85 9.40
N LEU A 383 13.38 0.36 10.15
CA LEU A 383 14.81 0.43 9.86
C LEU A 383 15.41 -0.97 9.60
N SER A 384 14.57 -1.99 9.39
CA SER A 384 15.01 -3.38 9.27
C SER A 384 15.92 -3.60 8.05
N ARG A 385 16.77 -4.64 8.09
CA ARG A 385 17.66 -5.02 6.98
C ARG A 385 18.58 -3.85 6.56
N ASN A 386 19.41 -3.43 7.51
CA ASN A 386 20.43 -2.38 7.38
C ASN A 386 21.72 -2.82 8.13
N GLU A 387 22.71 -1.93 8.22
CA GLU A 387 23.97 -2.14 8.95
C GLU A 387 24.03 -1.40 10.31
N LEU A 388 22.88 -1.04 10.88
CA LEU A 388 22.78 -0.21 12.08
C LEU A 388 23.32 -0.96 13.32
N ALA A 389 24.14 -0.30 14.12
CA ALA A 389 24.93 -0.89 15.20
C ALA A 389 24.80 -0.14 16.53
N GLY A 390 25.23 -0.75 17.63
CA GLY A 390 25.10 -0.17 18.98
C GLY A 390 23.71 -0.41 19.59
N SER A 391 23.48 0.16 20.76
CA SER A 391 22.22 0.04 21.51
C SER A 391 21.01 0.65 20.79
N ILE A 392 19.84 0.03 20.93
CA ILE A 392 18.55 0.66 20.64
C ILE A 392 18.40 1.93 21.51
N PRO A 393 18.04 3.11 20.96
CA PRO A 393 17.87 4.33 21.75
C PRO A 393 16.76 4.21 22.80
N PRO A 394 17.01 4.48 24.10
CA PRO A 394 15.96 4.47 25.11
C PRO A 394 14.89 5.56 24.88
N GLU A 395 15.21 6.63 24.16
CA GLU A 395 14.32 7.73 23.80
C GLU A 395 13.14 7.29 22.91
N PHE A 396 13.23 6.13 22.23
CA PHE A 396 12.08 5.53 21.56
C PHE A 396 10.90 5.24 22.50
N GLY A 397 11.15 5.09 23.80
CA GLY A 397 10.08 4.96 24.81
C GLY A 397 9.19 6.20 24.97
N ASP A 398 9.59 7.36 24.44
CA ASP A 398 8.84 8.62 24.55
C ASP A 398 7.99 8.93 23.30
N SER A 399 8.11 8.12 22.23
CA SER A 399 7.31 8.21 21.00
C SER A 399 5.91 7.60 21.17
N LEU A 400 5.09 8.16 22.05
CA LEU A 400 3.84 7.55 22.56
C LEU A 400 2.76 7.17 21.51
N LYS A 401 2.86 7.59 20.24
CA LYS A 401 1.97 7.18 19.15
C LYS A 401 2.43 5.94 18.38
N LEU A 402 3.65 5.46 18.62
CA LEU A 402 4.28 4.39 17.83
C LEU A 402 3.51 3.07 17.98
N GLN A 403 3.01 2.54 16.86
CA GLN A 403 2.28 1.28 16.74
C GLN A 403 3.15 0.16 16.14
N GLY A 404 4.11 0.51 15.27
CA GLY A 404 5.07 -0.44 14.69
C GLY A 404 6.52 0.01 14.89
N LEU A 405 7.34 -0.85 15.50
CA LEU A 405 8.79 -0.66 15.60
C LEU A 405 9.51 -1.89 15.02
N PHE A 406 10.15 -1.72 13.87
CA PHE A 406 10.84 -2.77 13.13
C PHE A 406 12.32 -2.41 12.97
N LEU A 407 13.18 -3.11 13.72
CA LEU A 407 14.65 -2.93 13.71
C LEU A 407 15.38 -4.23 13.30
N GLY A 408 14.63 -5.25 12.85
CA GLY A 408 15.15 -6.59 12.63
C GLY A 408 16.21 -6.70 11.52
N ASN A 409 17.12 -7.67 11.60
CA ASN A 409 18.23 -7.87 10.66
C ASN A 409 19.15 -6.63 10.58
N ASN A 410 19.79 -6.32 11.70
CA ASN A 410 20.76 -5.23 11.87
C ASN A 410 21.93 -5.73 12.74
N GLN A 411 22.84 -4.83 13.12
CA GLN A 411 24.01 -5.13 13.96
C GLN A 411 23.83 -4.62 15.42
N LEU A 412 22.60 -4.38 15.87
CA LEU A 412 22.31 -3.72 17.16
C LEU A 412 22.72 -4.58 18.36
N THR A 413 23.34 -3.94 19.35
CA THR A 413 23.95 -4.55 20.54
C THR A 413 23.21 -4.17 21.82
N ASP A 414 23.76 -4.61 22.96
CA ASP A 414 23.29 -4.24 24.30
C ASP A 414 21.88 -4.76 24.63
N SER A 415 21.33 -4.38 25.79
CA SER A 415 20.02 -4.86 26.22
C SER A 415 18.87 -4.04 25.64
N ILE A 416 17.75 -4.71 25.39
CA ILE A 416 16.49 -4.06 25.01
C ILE A 416 16.15 -2.98 26.06
N PRO A 417 15.92 -1.71 25.68
CA PRO A 417 15.66 -0.65 26.64
C PRO A 417 14.33 -0.85 27.39
N GLY A 418 14.37 -0.85 28.72
CA GLY A 418 13.17 -0.94 29.55
C GLY A 418 12.19 0.23 29.37
N SER A 419 12.63 1.35 28.79
CA SER A 419 11.79 2.48 28.41
C SER A 419 10.78 2.16 27.30
N LEU A 420 11.05 1.17 26.43
CA LEU A 420 10.11 0.76 25.39
C LEU A 420 8.75 0.35 25.97
N GLY A 421 8.72 -0.17 27.20
CA GLY A 421 7.49 -0.50 27.94
C GLY A 421 6.53 0.68 28.20
N ARG A 422 6.95 1.94 27.95
CA ARG A 422 6.07 3.13 27.99
C ARG A 422 5.09 3.20 26.81
N LEU A 423 5.38 2.51 25.70
CA LEU A 423 4.65 2.61 24.43
C LEU A 423 3.32 1.85 24.46
N GLY A 424 2.36 2.27 25.29
CA GLY A 424 1.09 1.57 25.49
C GLY A 424 0.25 1.32 24.23
N GLY A 425 0.50 2.06 23.14
CA GLY A 425 -0.10 1.87 21.82
C GLY A 425 0.67 0.94 20.86
N LEU A 426 1.82 0.39 21.25
CA LEU A 426 2.65 -0.45 20.37
C LEU A 426 1.96 -1.77 20.05
N VAL A 427 1.73 -2.04 18.76
CA VAL A 427 1.01 -3.22 18.23
C VAL A 427 1.99 -4.28 17.73
N LYS A 428 3.12 -3.87 17.15
CA LYS A 428 4.15 -4.76 16.57
C LYS A 428 5.55 -4.31 17.00
N LEU A 429 6.33 -5.24 17.57
CA LEU A 429 7.74 -5.05 17.89
C LEU A 429 8.56 -6.18 17.25
N ASN A 430 9.47 -5.83 16.33
CA ASN A 430 10.36 -6.78 15.67
C ASN A 430 11.83 -6.36 15.83
N LEU A 431 12.56 -7.15 16.60
CA LEU A 431 13.99 -7.04 16.89
C LEU A 431 14.76 -8.29 16.44
N THR A 432 14.24 -9.06 15.46
CA THR A 432 14.87 -10.30 14.98
C THR A 432 16.29 -10.07 14.45
N GLY A 433 17.14 -11.09 14.43
CA GLY A 433 18.38 -11.09 13.63
C GLY A 433 19.38 -9.98 13.98
N ASN A 434 19.49 -9.61 15.26
CA ASN A 434 20.43 -8.60 15.76
C ASN A 434 21.49 -9.25 16.69
N LYS A 435 22.20 -8.46 17.51
CA LYS A 435 23.19 -8.91 18.50
C LYS A 435 22.77 -8.54 19.94
N LEU A 436 21.47 -8.52 20.22
CA LEU A 436 20.93 -8.07 21.50
C LEU A 436 21.27 -9.02 22.67
N SER A 437 21.32 -8.44 23.86
CA SER A 437 22.01 -8.96 25.04
C SER A 437 21.15 -8.92 26.31
N GLY A 438 21.49 -9.77 27.29
CA GLY A 438 20.92 -9.71 28.64
C GLY A 438 19.51 -10.27 28.78
N LEU A 439 18.73 -9.67 29.67
CA LEU A 439 17.34 -10.07 29.96
C LEU A 439 16.36 -9.25 29.11
N VAL A 440 15.22 -9.86 28.76
CA VAL A 440 14.08 -9.11 28.21
C VAL A 440 13.42 -8.30 29.33
N PRO A 441 13.23 -6.97 29.20
CA PRO A 441 12.69 -6.15 30.29
C PRO A 441 11.25 -6.54 30.66
N THR A 442 11.02 -6.77 31.95
CA THR A 442 9.66 -7.00 32.50
C THR A 442 8.75 -5.79 32.30
N SER A 443 9.30 -4.59 32.11
CA SER A 443 8.53 -3.40 31.78
C SER A 443 7.77 -3.51 30.44
N LEU A 444 8.13 -4.44 29.55
CA LEU A 444 7.35 -4.73 28.35
C LEU A 444 5.93 -5.24 28.70
N GLU A 445 5.68 -5.84 29.87
CA GLU A 445 4.33 -6.25 30.31
C GLU A 445 3.28 -5.11 30.25
N ASN A 446 3.71 -3.85 30.22
CA ASN A 446 2.83 -2.68 30.08
C ASN A 446 2.29 -2.46 28.64
N LEU A 447 2.85 -3.15 27.64
CA LEU A 447 2.48 -3.02 26.21
C LEU A 447 1.15 -3.72 25.87
N LYS A 448 0.04 -3.22 26.41
CA LYS A 448 -1.30 -3.83 26.30
C LYS A 448 -1.83 -3.93 24.87
N GLY A 449 -1.37 -3.07 23.95
CA GLY A 449 -1.68 -3.12 22.53
C GLY A 449 -0.91 -4.18 21.74
N LEU A 450 0.11 -4.82 22.32
CA LEU A 450 1.06 -5.64 21.59
C LEU A 450 0.41 -6.96 21.13
N THR A 451 0.43 -7.17 19.82
CA THR A 451 -0.12 -8.38 19.17
C THR A 451 0.97 -9.26 18.54
N HIS A 452 2.10 -8.67 18.16
CA HIS A 452 3.23 -9.36 17.54
C HIS A 452 4.55 -8.97 18.22
N LEU A 453 5.27 -9.96 18.75
CA LEU A 453 6.59 -9.80 19.35
C LEU A 453 7.56 -10.80 18.71
N ASP A 454 8.57 -10.28 18.01
CA ASP A 454 9.68 -11.08 17.46
C ASP A 454 11.02 -10.60 18.02
N LEU A 455 11.68 -11.47 18.79
CA LEU A 455 13.02 -11.26 19.35
C LEU A 455 14.02 -12.33 18.85
N SER A 456 13.68 -13.05 17.78
CA SER A 456 14.40 -14.25 17.34
C SER A 456 15.80 -13.96 16.77
N TYR A 457 16.61 -15.01 16.61
CA TYR A 457 17.89 -14.96 15.89
C TYR A 457 18.94 -13.94 16.41
N ASN A 458 18.87 -13.51 17.67
CA ASN A 458 19.84 -12.56 18.25
C ASN A 458 21.18 -13.26 18.59
N LYS A 459 22.10 -13.32 17.61
CA LYS A 459 23.12 -14.38 17.56
C LYS A 459 24.52 -13.93 17.11
N LEU A 460 25.52 -14.57 17.74
CA LEU A 460 26.95 -14.58 17.39
C LEU A 460 27.69 -13.23 17.52
N ASP A 461 27.87 -12.83 18.79
CA ASP A 461 29.22 -12.53 19.27
C ASP A 461 29.62 -13.55 20.37
N VAL A 462 30.93 -13.68 20.60
CA VAL A 462 31.55 -14.56 21.60
C VAL A 462 31.79 -13.81 22.92
N GLN A 463 31.95 -12.48 22.89
CA GLN A 463 32.35 -11.68 24.05
C GLN A 463 31.17 -11.08 24.82
N HIS A 464 30.07 -10.77 24.14
CA HIS A 464 28.87 -10.19 24.76
C HIS A 464 27.81 -11.27 25.10
N ASN A 465 27.10 -11.07 26.22
CA ASN A 465 26.03 -11.96 26.65
C ASN A 465 24.86 -11.93 25.66
N LYS A 466 24.09 -13.02 25.55
CA LYS A 466 22.93 -13.13 24.63
C LYS A 466 21.62 -12.82 25.37
N LEU A 467 20.55 -12.56 24.61
CA LEU A 467 19.18 -12.69 25.12
C LEU A 467 18.98 -14.06 25.78
N SER A 468 18.71 -14.04 27.08
CA SER A 468 18.75 -15.21 27.96
C SER A 468 17.91 -15.02 29.24
N GLY A 469 17.92 -16.02 30.12
CA GLY A 469 17.18 -16.04 31.38
C GLY A 469 15.81 -16.74 31.28
N PRO A 470 15.12 -16.89 32.43
CA PRO A 470 13.86 -17.64 32.53
C PRO A 470 12.65 -16.78 32.13
N LEU A 471 11.73 -17.36 31.36
CA LEU A 471 10.49 -16.68 30.93
C LEU A 471 9.49 -16.39 32.07
N ASN A 472 9.68 -16.95 33.26
CA ASN A 472 8.78 -16.77 34.41
C ASN A 472 8.51 -15.28 34.72
N GLU A 473 9.55 -14.45 34.69
CA GLU A 473 9.46 -13.03 35.05
C GLU A 473 8.84 -12.16 33.95
N LEU A 474 8.86 -12.61 32.68
CA LEU A 474 8.31 -11.90 31.53
C LEU A 474 6.79 -12.07 31.36
N PHE A 475 6.21 -13.09 32.01
CA PHE A 475 4.79 -13.42 31.93
C PHE A 475 4.15 -13.55 33.32
N THR A 476 4.58 -12.76 34.30
CA THR A 476 4.01 -12.81 35.66
C THR A 476 2.65 -12.10 35.72
N ASN A 477 2.47 -11.00 34.97
CA ASN A 477 1.22 -10.22 34.92
C ASN A 477 0.52 -10.31 33.55
N SER A 478 0.80 -11.38 32.77
CA SER A 478 0.43 -11.56 31.35
C SER A 478 -1.05 -11.50 30.99
N VAL A 479 -1.98 -11.39 31.95
CA VAL A 479 -3.44 -11.42 31.73
C VAL A 479 -3.96 -10.21 30.94
N ALA A 480 -3.16 -9.13 30.82
CA ALA A 480 -3.50 -7.93 30.06
C ALA A 480 -2.81 -7.84 28.68
N TRP A 481 -2.18 -8.92 28.20
CA TRP A 481 -1.45 -8.97 26.92
C TRP A 481 -2.27 -9.68 25.83
N ASN A 482 -2.50 -8.99 24.72
CA ASN A 482 -3.25 -9.48 23.56
C ASN A 482 -2.33 -10.06 22.48
N ILE A 483 -1.21 -10.68 22.86
CA ILE A 483 -0.24 -11.23 21.90
C ILE A 483 -0.86 -12.41 21.15
N ALA A 484 -0.86 -12.30 19.82
CA ALA A 484 -1.22 -13.36 18.88
C ALA A 484 0.02 -14.12 18.38
N THR A 485 1.12 -13.41 18.09
CA THR A 485 2.38 -14.01 17.62
C THR A 485 3.54 -13.71 18.58
N LEU A 486 4.16 -14.77 19.11
CA LEU A 486 5.34 -14.72 19.96
C LEU A 486 6.47 -15.55 19.33
N ASN A 487 7.53 -14.90 18.86
CA ASN A 487 8.73 -15.55 18.34
C ASN A 487 9.97 -15.19 19.18
N LEU A 488 10.51 -16.18 19.89
CA LEU A 488 11.71 -16.07 20.73
C LEU A 488 12.82 -17.03 20.27
N SER A 489 12.72 -17.60 19.07
CA SER A 489 13.59 -18.70 18.62
C SER A 489 15.04 -18.29 18.36
N ASN A 490 15.94 -19.27 18.30
CA ASN A 490 17.37 -19.08 17.96
C ASN A 490 18.12 -18.18 18.97
N ASN A 491 17.74 -18.26 20.25
CA ASN A 491 18.26 -17.46 21.36
C ASN A 491 18.91 -18.36 22.44
N PHE A 492 19.13 -17.82 23.65
CA PHE A 492 19.73 -18.52 24.79
C PHE A 492 18.83 -18.51 26.03
N PHE A 493 17.51 -18.38 25.86
CA PHE A 493 16.52 -18.46 26.95
C PHE A 493 16.52 -19.85 27.61
N ASP A 494 16.42 -19.87 28.93
CA ASP A 494 16.52 -21.09 29.75
C ASP A 494 15.42 -21.14 30.84
N GLY A 495 15.66 -21.88 31.93
CA GLY A 495 14.63 -22.23 32.89
C GLY A 495 13.57 -23.18 32.29
N GLY A 496 12.36 -23.15 32.85
CA GLY A 496 11.21 -23.91 32.34
C GLY A 496 10.18 -23.02 31.67
N LEU A 497 9.28 -23.63 30.88
CA LEU A 497 8.16 -22.92 30.29
C LEU A 497 7.14 -22.53 31.39
N PRO A 498 6.79 -21.26 31.57
CA PRO A 498 5.89 -20.84 32.64
C PRO A 498 4.44 -21.24 32.35
N ARG A 499 3.70 -21.67 33.38
CA ARG A 499 2.25 -21.93 33.27
C ARG A 499 1.48 -20.70 32.78
N SER A 500 1.92 -19.50 33.14
CA SER A 500 1.30 -18.22 32.76
C SER A 500 1.50 -17.81 31.29
N LEU A 501 2.31 -18.54 30.51
CA LEU A 501 2.27 -18.46 29.04
C LEU A 501 0.87 -18.83 28.53
N SER A 502 0.18 -19.74 29.21
CA SER A 502 -1.19 -20.18 28.91
C SER A 502 -2.27 -19.14 29.21
N ASN A 503 -1.91 -18.00 29.83
CA ASN A 503 -2.85 -16.89 30.08
C ASN A 503 -3.05 -16.02 28.83
N LEU A 504 -2.12 -16.08 27.86
CA LEU A 504 -2.15 -15.32 26.61
C LEU A 504 -3.14 -15.96 25.62
N SER A 505 -4.43 -15.91 25.95
CA SER A 505 -5.51 -16.63 25.26
C SER A 505 -5.71 -16.23 23.78
N TYR A 506 -5.10 -15.14 23.33
CA TYR A 506 -5.08 -14.68 21.95
C TYR A 506 -3.99 -15.32 21.08
N LEU A 507 -3.06 -16.10 21.64
CA LEU A 507 -1.95 -16.71 20.90
C LEU A 507 -2.43 -17.63 19.77
N THR A 508 -2.08 -17.25 18.54
CA THR A 508 -2.18 -18.09 17.34
C THR A 508 -0.83 -18.70 16.97
N SER A 509 0.30 -18.06 17.30
CA SER A 509 1.64 -18.54 16.96
C SER A 509 2.65 -18.40 18.11
N VAL A 510 3.33 -19.50 18.44
CA VAL A 510 4.41 -19.57 19.42
C VAL A 510 5.62 -20.30 18.81
N ASP A 511 6.71 -19.57 18.60
CA ASP A 511 8.01 -20.14 18.22
C ASP A 511 9.06 -19.92 19.32
N LEU A 512 9.53 -21.02 19.91
CA LEU A 512 10.55 -21.07 20.95
C LEU A 512 11.77 -21.92 20.52
N HIS A 513 11.86 -22.31 19.24
CA HIS A 513 12.84 -23.31 18.79
C HIS A 513 14.30 -22.86 18.94
N ARG A 514 15.25 -23.81 19.05
CA ARG A 514 16.69 -23.52 19.23
C ARG A 514 16.96 -22.57 20.41
N ASN A 515 16.59 -23.01 21.61
CA ASN A 515 16.85 -22.32 22.88
C ASN A 515 17.46 -23.31 23.90
N LYS A 516 17.48 -22.95 25.19
CA LYS A 516 17.96 -23.77 26.30
C LYS A 516 16.84 -24.19 27.27
N PHE A 517 15.57 -24.14 26.88
CA PHE A 517 14.46 -24.47 27.78
C PHE A 517 14.56 -25.89 28.33
N THR A 518 14.21 -26.08 29.60
CA THR A 518 14.33 -27.31 30.39
C THR A 518 13.01 -27.65 31.09
N GLY A 519 12.93 -28.83 31.72
CA GLY A 519 11.73 -29.24 32.44
C GLY A 519 10.58 -29.66 31.51
N GLU A 520 9.39 -29.83 32.08
CA GLU A 520 8.21 -30.33 31.35
C GLU A 520 7.45 -29.20 30.64
N ILE A 521 6.69 -29.55 29.59
CA ILE A 521 5.72 -28.62 28.98
C ILE A 521 4.49 -28.52 29.92
N PRO A 522 4.05 -27.32 30.33
CA PRO A 522 2.83 -27.12 31.10
C PRO A 522 1.59 -27.75 30.43
N PRO A 523 0.83 -28.63 31.11
CA PRO A 523 -0.46 -29.10 30.61
C PRO A 523 -1.47 -27.98 30.37
N GLU A 524 -1.30 -26.84 31.04
CA GLU A 524 -2.06 -25.62 30.84
C GLU A 524 -1.89 -25.03 29.43
N LEU A 525 -0.78 -25.28 28.73
CA LEU A 525 -0.54 -24.75 27.37
C LEU A 525 -1.60 -25.20 26.37
N GLY A 526 -2.17 -26.40 26.58
CA GLY A 526 -3.32 -26.89 25.83
C GLY A 526 -4.67 -26.24 26.19
N ASN A 527 -4.67 -25.09 26.87
CA ASN A 527 -5.81 -24.19 27.00
C ASN A 527 -5.83 -23.10 25.90
N LEU A 528 -4.74 -22.92 25.14
CA LEU A 528 -4.62 -21.91 24.08
C LEU A 528 -5.41 -22.33 22.82
N ILE A 529 -6.74 -22.24 22.88
CA ILE A 529 -7.64 -22.77 21.84
C ILE A 529 -7.46 -22.13 20.45
N GLN A 530 -6.89 -20.93 20.37
CA GLN A 530 -6.62 -20.22 19.11
C GLN A 530 -5.27 -20.63 18.46
N LEU A 531 -4.45 -21.45 19.12
CA LEU A 531 -3.09 -21.74 18.69
C LEU A 531 -3.07 -22.55 17.38
N GLU A 532 -2.50 -21.96 16.34
CA GLU A 532 -2.30 -22.51 14.99
C GLU A 532 -0.86 -23.00 14.76
N TYR A 533 0.13 -22.40 15.42
CA TYR A 533 1.55 -22.76 15.27
C TYR A 533 2.23 -22.91 16.64
N LEU A 534 2.90 -24.05 16.85
CA LEU A 534 3.74 -24.28 18.03
C LEU A 534 5.04 -25.02 17.67
N ASP A 535 6.18 -24.32 17.75
CA ASP A 535 7.50 -24.94 17.70
C ASP A 535 8.26 -24.74 19.03
N VAL A 536 8.66 -25.85 19.66
CA VAL A 536 9.54 -25.86 20.84
C VAL A 536 10.75 -26.78 20.62
N SER A 537 11.05 -27.12 19.37
CA SER A 537 12.13 -28.02 18.99
C SER A 537 13.53 -27.48 19.34
N LYS A 538 14.53 -28.36 19.33
CA LYS A 538 15.94 -28.00 19.52
C LYS A 538 16.16 -27.28 20.87
N ASN A 539 15.67 -27.92 21.93
CA ASN A 539 15.69 -27.44 23.31
C ASN A 539 16.12 -28.59 24.26
N MET A 540 16.01 -28.40 25.57
CA MET A 540 16.33 -29.41 26.59
C MET A 540 15.09 -29.84 27.40
N LEU A 541 13.89 -29.63 26.86
CA LEU A 541 12.62 -29.99 27.50
C LEU A 541 12.52 -31.51 27.69
N CYS A 542 11.91 -31.93 28.79
CA CYS A 542 11.79 -33.33 29.20
C CYS A 542 10.37 -33.66 29.70
N GLY A 543 10.20 -34.80 30.38
CA GLY A 543 8.88 -35.25 30.82
C GLY A 543 8.01 -35.79 29.69
N GLN A 544 6.69 -35.69 29.83
CA GLN A 544 5.71 -36.15 28.83
C GLN A 544 5.07 -34.98 28.08
N ILE A 545 4.74 -35.19 26.80
CA ILE A 545 3.96 -34.22 26.00
C ILE A 545 2.50 -34.20 26.50
N PRO A 546 1.94 -33.06 26.92
CA PRO A 546 0.59 -33.02 27.47
C PRO A 546 -0.51 -33.32 26.43
N LYS A 547 -1.34 -34.34 26.72
CA LYS A 547 -2.47 -34.78 25.88
C LYS A 547 -3.53 -33.70 25.59
N LYS A 548 -3.51 -32.56 26.30
CA LYS A 548 -4.36 -31.39 25.99
C LYS A 548 -3.93 -30.69 24.70
N ILE A 549 -2.64 -30.65 24.37
CA ILE A 549 -2.13 -29.99 23.14
C ILE A 549 -2.69 -30.70 21.90
N CYS A 550 -2.84 -32.04 21.95
CA CYS A 550 -3.50 -32.86 20.92
C CYS A 550 -5.02 -32.63 20.79
N ARG A 551 -5.60 -31.65 21.49
CA ARG A 551 -7.02 -31.25 21.39
C ARG A 551 -7.21 -29.82 20.89
N LEU A 552 -6.13 -29.13 20.53
CA LEU A 552 -6.18 -27.79 19.94
C LEU A 552 -6.63 -27.92 18.48
N SER A 553 -7.92 -27.68 18.22
CA SER A 553 -8.54 -27.83 16.89
C SER A 553 -7.89 -26.97 15.82
N ASN A 554 -7.38 -25.80 16.19
CA ASN A 554 -6.85 -24.81 15.25
C ASN A 554 -5.42 -25.16 14.82
N LEU A 555 -4.64 -25.83 15.68
CA LEU A 555 -3.22 -26.14 15.51
C LEU A 555 -2.89 -26.78 14.15
N LEU A 556 -2.22 -26.03 13.26
CA LEU A 556 -1.80 -26.44 11.92
C LEU A 556 -0.37 -26.99 11.92
N TYR A 557 0.52 -26.43 12.75
CA TYR A 557 1.91 -26.83 12.86
C TYR A 557 2.30 -27.14 14.31
N LEU A 558 3.01 -28.25 14.52
CA LEU A 558 3.45 -28.71 15.83
C LEU A 558 4.81 -29.40 15.74
N SER A 559 5.80 -28.90 16.48
CA SER A 559 7.17 -29.41 16.46
C SER A 559 7.78 -29.54 17.86
N PHE A 560 8.20 -30.76 18.19
CA PHE A 560 8.84 -31.14 19.46
C PHE A 560 10.26 -31.71 19.28
N GLU A 561 10.80 -31.67 18.05
CA GLU A 561 12.03 -32.38 17.67
C GLU A 561 13.26 -31.96 18.49
N GLU A 562 14.30 -32.81 18.54
CA GLU A 562 15.58 -32.50 19.20
C GLU A 562 15.42 -31.96 20.64
N ASN A 563 14.60 -32.66 21.44
CA ASN A 563 14.38 -32.46 22.88
C ASN A 563 14.68 -33.74 23.68
N ARG A 564 14.51 -33.68 25.01
CA ARG A 564 14.78 -34.78 25.97
C ARG A 564 13.49 -35.41 26.54
N PHE A 565 12.40 -35.40 25.79
CA PHE A 565 11.12 -36.00 26.24
C PHE A 565 11.27 -37.49 26.58
N ALA A 566 10.65 -37.90 27.67
CA ALA A 566 10.82 -39.23 28.24
C ALA A 566 10.11 -40.29 27.38
N VAL A 567 10.89 -41.19 26.78
CA VAL A 567 10.36 -42.34 26.04
C VAL A 567 9.75 -43.34 27.02
N LEU A 568 8.42 -43.26 27.22
CA LEU A 568 7.63 -44.33 27.81
C LEU A 568 7.61 -45.55 26.88
N GLY A 569 8.69 -46.34 26.88
CA GLY A 569 8.75 -47.73 26.39
C GLY A 569 8.31 -48.01 24.94
N ILE A 570 8.09 -46.99 24.10
CA ILE A 570 7.48 -47.14 22.77
C ILE A 570 8.33 -46.42 21.72
N ASN A 571 8.54 -47.10 20.58
CA ASN A 571 9.45 -46.67 19.51
C ASN A 571 8.96 -45.46 18.71
N ARG A 572 9.88 -44.94 17.88
CA ARG A 572 9.75 -43.86 16.85
C ARG A 572 8.45 -43.85 16.03
N LEU A 573 7.76 -44.99 15.94
CA LEU A 573 6.43 -45.14 15.35
C LEU A 573 5.34 -44.30 16.07
N ASP A 574 5.44 -44.10 17.39
CA ASP A 574 4.41 -43.35 18.11
C ASP A 574 4.48 -41.83 17.84
N TYR A 575 5.61 -41.27 17.38
CA TYR A 575 5.65 -39.89 16.86
C TYR A 575 4.78 -39.75 15.59
N VAL A 576 4.87 -40.72 14.68
CA VAL A 576 3.99 -40.85 13.50
C VAL A 576 2.53 -41.07 13.91
N LYS A 577 2.28 -41.68 15.06
CA LYS A 577 0.94 -41.99 15.59
C LYS A 577 0.30 -40.82 16.34
N TYR A 578 1.08 -39.99 17.04
CA TYR A 578 0.64 -38.68 17.52
C TYR A 578 0.36 -37.74 16.35
N TRP A 579 1.21 -37.75 15.32
CA TRP A 579 0.95 -37.06 14.05
C TRP A 579 -0.31 -37.60 13.35
N LYS A 580 -0.57 -38.92 13.42
CA LYS A 580 -1.78 -39.54 12.90
C LYS A 580 -3.03 -39.15 13.69
N ILE A 581 -2.95 -39.10 15.03
CA ILE A 581 -4.05 -38.59 15.88
C ILE A 581 -4.34 -37.12 15.56
N PHE A 582 -3.30 -36.29 15.41
CA PHE A 582 -3.39 -34.89 15.01
C PHE A 582 -4.08 -34.73 13.64
N LEU A 583 -3.67 -35.53 12.64
CA LEU A 583 -4.32 -35.60 11.32
C LEU A 583 -5.76 -36.17 11.37
N GLU A 584 -6.05 -37.08 12.29
CA GLU A 584 -7.39 -37.65 12.51
C GLU A 584 -8.33 -36.66 13.23
N THR A 585 -7.79 -35.74 14.04
CA THR A 585 -8.52 -34.60 14.62
C THR A 585 -8.63 -33.37 13.69
N LYS A 586 -8.07 -33.46 12.48
CA LYS A 586 -8.13 -32.43 11.42
C LYS A 586 -9.07 -32.80 10.26
N LYS A 587 -9.93 -33.82 10.47
CA LYS A 587 -11.02 -34.22 9.59
C LYS A 587 -12.37 -33.98 10.26
#